data_AF-A0A7C5MPA8-F1
#
_entry.id   AF-A0A7C5MPA8-F1
#
_cell.length_a   1.000
_cell.length_b   1.000
_cell.length_c   1.000
_cell.angle_alpha   90.00
_cell.angle_beta   90.00
_cell.angle_gamma   90.00
#
_symmetry.space_group_name_H-M   'P 1'
#
loop_
_entity.id
_entity.type
_entity.pdbx_description
1 polymer ?
#
loop_
_entity_poly.entity_id
_entity_poly.type
_entity_poly.pdbx_seq_one_letter_code
_entity_poly.pdbx_strand_id
1 'polypeptide(L)'
;MSDMLNIPQRSSVAIALRAFEKALRRADAALQGPAEEQGILYRRTMRLPMEKRPAIRQQIALALTKIAEVAQQLGLAVQEDPLESDIAAELSLDWAGLCDVRSAKLKRYGAVDVRLPEALDPHIERLADLALAIASQFKRSTAG
;
A
#
# COMPACT_ATOMS: atom_id res chain seq x y z
N MET A 1 -36.64 -0.34 -1.74
CA MET A 1 -35.43 0.50 -1.76
C MET A 1 -34.29 -0.10 -2.59
N SER A 2 -34.38 -1.35 -3.05
CA SER A 2 -33.38 -1.99 -3.91
C SER A 2 -33.26 -1.42 -5.35
N ASP A 3 -34.12 -0.47 -5.74
CA ASP A 3 -34.24 0.03 -7.12
C ASP A 3 -33.58 1.41 -7.39
N MET A 4 -32.87 2.00 -6.43
CA MET A 4 -32.26 3.33 -6.64
C MET A 4 -31.01 3.32 -7.52
N LEU A 5 -30.32 2.19 -7.62
CA LEU A 5 -29.10 2.03 -8.42
C LEU A 5 -29.15 0.72 -9.21
N ASN A 6 -28.80 0.78 -10.49
CA ASN A 6 -28.52 -0.42 -11.27
C ASN A 6 -27.18 -1.05 -10.84
N ILE A 7 -26.90 -2.27 -11.31
CA ILE A 7 -25.70 -3.03 -10.91
C ILE A 7 -24.41 -2.24 -11.18
N PRO A 8 -24.16 -1.69 -12.39
CA PRO A 8 -22.97 -0.87 -12.65
C PRO A 8 -22.83 0.33 -11.71
N GLN A 9 -23.93 1.05 -11.44
CA GLN A 9 -23.92 2.20 -10.52
C GLN A 9 -23.59 1.77 -9.09
N ARG A 10 -24.21 0.68 -8.62
CA ARG A 10 -23.95 0.12 -7.29
C ARG A 10 -22.48 -0.29 -7.15
N SER A 11 -21.91 -0.96 -8.15
CA SER A 11 -20.48 -1.32 -8.18
C SER A 11 -19.59 -0.09 -8.17
N SER A 12 -19.90 0.93 -8.97
CA SER A 12 -19.13 2.17 -9.02
C SER A 12 -19.13 2.89 -7.65
N VAL A 13 -20.28 2.97 -6.98
CA VAL A 13 -20.39 3.56 -5.65
C VAL A 13 -19.59 2.75 -4.62
N ALA A 14 -19.71 1.42 -4.62
CA ALA A 14 -18.98 0.55 -3.71
C ALA A 14 -17.46 0.70 -3.86
N ILE A 15 -16.96 0.75 -5.11
CA ILE A 15 -15.53 0.95 -5.39
C ILE A 15 -15.05 2.31 -4.84
N ALA A 16 -15.80 3.38 -5.11
CA ALA A 16 -15.44 4.72 -4.66
C ALA A 16 -15.42 4.83 -3.12
N LEU A 17 -16.46 4.33 -2.45
CA LEU A 17 -16.54 4.36 -0.99
C LEU A 17 -15.45 3.52 -0.34
N ARG A 18 -15.15 2.32 -0.87
CA ARG A 18 -14.06 1.48 -0.37
C ARG A 18 -12.70 2.15 -0.55
N ALA A 19 -12.45 2.75 -1.70
CA ALA A 19 -11.20 3.46 -1.95
C ALA A 19 -11.02 4.63 -0.97
N PHE A 20 -12.09 5.38 -0.71
CA PHE A 20 -12.07 6.47 0.26
C PHE A 20 -11.88 5.97 1.70
N GLU A 21 -12.58 4.91 2.12
CA GLU A 21 -12.37 4.27 3.42
C GLU A 21 -10.92 3.83 3.61
N LYS A 22 -10.33 3.12 2.64
CA LYS A 22 -8.92 2.69 2.69
C LYS A 22 -7.98 3.89 2.82
N ALA A 23 -8.27 5.02 2.17
CA ALA A 23 -7.50 6.25 2.32
C ALA A 23 -7.64 6.87 3.72
N LEU A 24 -8.86 6.95 4.26
CA LEU A 24 -9.14 7.47 5.60
C LEU A 24 -8.44 6.65 6.69
N ARG A 25 -8.48 5.32 6.61
CA ARG A 25 -7.82 4.45 7.59
C ARG A 25 -6.30 4.55 7.52
N ARG A 26 -5.71 4.66 6.32
CA ARG A 26 -4.27 4.94 6.16
C ARG A 26 -3.88 6.30 6.76
N ALA A 27 -4.70 7.32 6.55
CA ALA A 27 -4.46 8.64 7.14
C ALA A 27 -4.54 8.61 8.67
N ASP A 28 -5.56 7.95 9.24
CA ASP A 28 -5.71 7.82 10.69
C ASP A 28 -4.53 7.04 11.32
N ALA A 29 -4.10 5.95 10.70
CA ALA A 29 -2.90 5.21 11.13
C ALA A 29 -1.64 6.08 11.11
N ALA A 30 -1.45 6.88 10.06
CA ALA A 30 -0.32 7.82 9.98
C ALA A 30 -0.38 8.94 11.04
N LEU A 31 -1.58 9.43 11.37
CA LEU A 31 -1.77 10.43 12.43
C LEU A 31 -1.50 9.86 13.83
N GLN A 32 -1.75 8.57 14.03
CA GLN A 32 -1.43 7.86 15.27
C GLN A 32 0.04 7.49 15.40
N GLY A 33 0.74 7.33 14.27
CA GLY A 33 2.17 7.03 14.22
C GLY A 33 3.08 8.19 14.67
N PRO A 34 4.39 7.93 14.77
CA PRO A 34 5.37 8.94 15.13
C PRO A 34 5.40 10.07 14.08
N ALA A 35 5.77 11.28 14.51
CA ALA A 35 5.90 12.43 13.60
C ALA A 35 7.06 12.30 12.61
N GLU A 36 8.05 11.48 12.94
CA GLU A 36 9.18 11.16 12.07
C GLU A 36 9.33 9.64 12.00
N GLU A 37 9.56 9.15 10.79
CA GLU A 37 9.92 7.78 10.48
C GLU A 37 11.31 7.81 9.83
N GLN A 38 12.25 7.06 10.40
CA GLN A 38 13.61 6.94 9.89
C GLN A 38 13.82 5.55 9.31
N GLY A 39 13.91 5.47 7.98
CA GLY A 39 14.31 4.27 7.26
C GLY A 39 15.81 4.29 6.94
N ILE A 40 16.31 3.20 6.33
CA ILE A 40 17.71 3.08 5.90
C ILE A 40 18.01 4.06 4.76
N LEU A 41 17.11 4.15 3.77
CA LEU A 41 17.28 4.96 2.55
C LEU A 41 16.30 6.14 2.46
N TYR A 42 15.43 6.32 3.45
CA TYR A 42 14.42 7.38 3.43
C TYR A 42 14.17 7.95 4.82
N ARG A 43 13.62 9.16 4.85
CA ARG A 43 12.98 9.73 6.03
C ARG A 43 11.62 10.27 5.66
N ARG A 44 10.62 10.02 6.51
CA ARG A 44 9.29 10.63 6.38
C ARG A 44 9.05 11.50 7.59
N THR A 45 8.62 12.73 7.33
CA THR A 45 8.29 13.70 8.38
C THR A 45 6.86 14.18 8.17
N MET A 46 6.08 14.15 9.24
CA MET A 46 4.76 14.74 9.29
C MET A 46 4.90 16.17 9.81
N ARG A 47 4.75 17.14 8.89
CA ARG A 47 4.78 18.57 9.23
C ARG A 47 3.50 19.07 9.90
N LEU A 48 2.47 18.22 9.97
CA LEU A 48 1.23 18.54 10.68
C LEU A 48 1.51 18.59 12.20
N PRO A 49 1.20 19.71 12.87
CA PRO A 49 1.39 19.83 14.31
C PRO A 49 0.57 18.79 15.10
N MET A 50 1.14 18.29 16.20
CA MET A 50 0.51 17.21 16.98
C MET A 50 -0.85 17.61 17.55
N GLU A 51 -1.01 18.88 17.93
CA GLU A 51 -2.24 19.47 18.44
C GLU A 51 -3.38 19.51 17.41
N LYS A 52 -3.07 19.44 16.11
CA LYS A 52 -4.08 19.39 15.04
C LYS A 52 -4.57 17.96 14.75
N ARG A 53 -3.80 16.95 15.15
CA ARG A 53 -4.13 15.55 14.84
C ARG A 53 -5.49 15.12 15.41
N PRO A 54 -5.85 15.41 16.68
CA PRO A 54 -7.15 15.00 17.22
C PRO A 54 -8.34 15.53 16.42
N ALA A 55 -8.29 16.79 15.98
CA ALA A 55 -9.36 17.40 15.18
C ALA A 55 -9.53 16.71 13.82
N ILE A 56 -8.43 16.40 13.13
CA ILE A 56 -8.49 15.67 11.84
C ILE A 56 -9.00 14.25 12.05
N ARG A 57 -8.55 13.57 13.10
CA ARG A 57 -9.02 12.22 13.44
C ARG A 57 -10.53 12.20 13.73
N GLN A 58 -11.05 13.23 14.38
CA GLN A 58 -12.50 13.38 14.57
C GLN A 58 -13.23 13.52 13.23
N GLN A 59 -12.69 14.29 12.28
CA GLN A 59 -13.27 14.39 10.94
C GLN A 59 -13.20 13.06 10.18
N ILE A 60 -12.12 12.30 10.32
CA ILE A 60 -11.99 10.95 9.75
C ILE A 60 -13.06 10.02 10.33
N ALA A 61 -13.25 10.03 11.65
CA ALA A 61 -14.28 9.21 12.31
C ALA A 61 -15.69 9.57 11.80
N LEU A 62 -16.01 10.86 11.67
CA LEU A 62 -17.29 11.31 11.09
C LEU A 62 -17.49 10.82 9.66
N ALA A 63 -16.44 10.90 8.83
CA ALA A 63 -16.50 10.41 7.45
C ALA A 63 -16.72 8.88 7.38
N LEU A 64 -16.05 8.10 8.25
CA LEU A 64 -16.24 6.66 8.34
C LEU A 64 -17.67 6.28 8.77
N THR A 65 -18.23 6.99 9.76
CA THR A 65 -19.65 6.83 10.14
C THR A 65 -20.56 7.09 8.95
N LYS A 66 -20.28 8.15 8.16
CA LYS A 66 -21.10 8.48 7.00
C LYS A 66 -21.01 7.43 5.90
N ILE A 67 -19.83 6.85 5.66
CA ILE A 67 -19.65 5.73 4.73
C ILE A 67 -20.50 4.53 5.18
N ALA A 68 -20.48 4.19 6.47
CA ALA A 68 -21.26 3.09 7.02
C ALA A 68 -22.78 3.30 6.82
N GLU A 69 -23.29 4.50 7.09
CA GLU A 69 -24.69 4.87 6.84
C GLU A 69 -25.07 4.69 5.36
N VAL A 70 -24.25 5.21 4.44
CA VAL A 70 -24.53 5.12 2.99
C VAL A 70 -24.46 3.67 2.51
N ALA A 71 -23.48 2.90 2.97
CA ALA A 71 -23.34 1.49 2.64
C ALA A 71 -24.56 0.68 3.12
N GLN A 72 -25.04 0.94 4.34
CA GLN A 72 -26.24 0.32 4.89
C GLN A 72 -27.49 0.71 4.09
N GLN A 73 -27.68 1.99 3.80
CA GLN A 73 -28.84 2.49 3.05
C GLN A 73 -28.92 1.92 1.62
N LEU A 74 -27.78 1.75 0.96
CA LEU A 74 -27.70 1.23 -0.40
C LEU A 74 -27.55 -0.30 -0.48
N GLY A 75 -27.42 -0.98 0.67
CA GLY A 75 -27.19 -2.43 0.73
C GLY A 75 -25.91 -2.83 -0.02
N LEU A 76 -24.80 -2.12 0.23
CA LEU A 76 -23.50 -2.46 -0.34
C LEU A 76 -22.87 -3.59 0.45
N ALA A 77 -22.36 -4.60 -0.26
CA ALA A 77 -21.68 -5.73 0.38
C ALA A 77 -20.25 -5.34 0.78
N VAL A 78 -19.80 -5.88 1.91
CA VAL A 78 -18.38 -5.90 2.26
C VAL A 78 -17.66 -6.77 1.23
N GLN A 79 -16.51 -6.28 0.75
CA GLN A 79 -15.61 -7.08 -0.07
C GLN A 79 -14.44 -7.51 0.81
N GLU A 80 -14.18 -8.81 0.84
CA GLU A 80 -12.98 -9.36 1.46
C GLU A 80 -11.83 -9.25 0.46
N ASP A 81 -10.85 -8.42 0.80
CA ASP A 81 -9.60 -8.30 0.06
C ASP A 81 -8.50 -8.98 0.91
N PRO A 82 -7.86 -10.06 0.44
CA PRO A 82 -6.82 -10.74 1.20
C PRO A 82 -5.57 -9.86 1.28
N LEU A 83 -5.28 -9.37 2.49
CA LEU A 83 -4.13 -8.50 2.77
C LEU A 83 -2.81 -9.20 2.38
N GLU A 84 -2.75 -10.52 2.54
CA GLU A 84 -1.63 -11.36 2.15
C GLU A 84 -1.33 -11.24 0.65
N SER A 85 -2.36 -11.14 -0.18
CA SER A 85 -2.19 -11.00 -1.63
C SER A 85 -1.66 -9.61 -2.00
N ASP A 86 -2.13 -8.56 -1.31
CA ASP A 86 -1.63 -7.20 -1.51
C ASP A 86 -0.14 -7.10 -1.14
N ILE A 87 0.25 -7.65 0.02
CA ILE A 87 1.66 -7.68 0.46
C ILE A 87 2.53 -8.50 -0.50
N ALA A 88 2.04 -9.68 -0.93
CA ALA A 88 2.76 -10.51 -1.88
C ALA A 88 2.95 -9.81 -3.24
N ALA A 89 1.95 -9.04 -3.68
CA ALA A 89 2.01 -8.27 -4.92
C ALA A 89 3.03 -7.12 -4.81
N GLU A 90 3.02 -6.37 -3.70
CA GLU A 90 3.97 -5.28 -3.44
C GLU A 90 5.42 -5.78 -3.45
N LEU A 91 5.71 -6.85 -2.70
CA LEU A 91 7.05 -7.46 -2.68
C LEU A 91 7.48 -8.01 -4.04
N SER A 92 6.53 -8.47 -4.86
CA SER A 92 6.82 -8.93 -6.23
C SER A 92 7.16 -7.76 -7.17
N LEU A 93 6.52 -6.61 -6.99
CA LEU A 93 6.85 -5.36 -7.70
C LEU A 93 8.23 -4.86 -7.28
N ASP A 94 8.54 -4.88 -5.98
CA ASP A 94 9.84 -4.48 -5.45
C ASP A 94 10.96 -5.40 -5.94
N TRP A 95 10.70 -6.71 -6.01
CA TRP A 95 11.63 -7.66 -6.63
C TRP A 95 11.98 -7.28 -8.08
N ALA A 96 10.97 -6.90 -8.88
CA ALA A 96 11.20 -6.47 -10.25
C ALA A 96 12.04 -5.19 -10.29
N GLY A 97 11.76 -4.23 -9.40
CA GLY A 97 12.55 -3.02 -9.23
C GLY A 97 14.01 -3.31 -8.86
N LEU A 98 14.25 -4.25 -7.94
CA LEU A 98 15.59 -4.69 -7.56
C LEU A 98 16.34 -5.32 -8.75
N CYS A 99 15.67 -6.16 -9.54
CA CYS A 99 16.28 -6.73 -10.75
C CYS A 99 16.69 -5.65 -11.77
N ASP A 100 15.93 -4.56 -11.84
CA ASP A 100 16.15 -3.44 -12.74
C ASP A 100 17.31 -2.51 -12.34
N VAL A 101 17.79 -2.59 -11.10
CA VAL A 101 18.95 -1.82 -10.61
C VAL A 101 20.26 -2.60 -10.61
N ARG A 102 20.29 -3.83 -11.13
CA ARG A 102 21.54 -4.57 -11.37
C ARG A 102 22.43 -3.80 -12.33
N SER A 103 23.74 -3.87 -12.13
CA SER A 103 24.75 -3.11 -12.88
C SER A 103 24.58 -3.21 -14.40
N ALA A 104 24.22 -4.39 -14.91
CA ALA A 104 23.97 -4.64 -16.33
C ALA A 104 22.80 -3.80 -16.90
N LYS A 105 21.75 -3.58 -16.11
CA LYS A 105 20.58 -2.78 -16.47
C LYS A 105 20.84 -1.29 -16.33
N LEU A 106 21.68 -0.89 -15.38
CA LEU A 106 22.04 0.52 -15.16
C LEU A 106 22.77 1.16 -16.34
N LYS A 107 23.34 0.36 -17.26
CA LYS A 107 23.92 0.85 -18.53
C LYS A 107 22.94 1.70 -19.36
N ARG A 108 21.62 1.50 -19.19
CA ARG A 108 20.58 2.33 -19.84
C ARG A 108 20.59 3.79 -19.38
N TYR A 109 21.22 4.08 -18.23
CA TYR A 109 21.34 5.41 -17.65
C TYR A 109 22.73 6.04 -17.83
N GLY A 110 23.65 5.36 -18.53
CA GLY A 110 25.00 5.87 -18.80
C GLY A 110 26.09 4.82 -18.58
N ALA A 111 27.35 5.27 -18.62
CA ALA A 111 28.50 4.41 -18.37
C ALA A 111 28.50 3.91 -16.92
N VAL A 112 28.77 2.61 -16.75
CA VAL A 112 28.84 1.95 -15.43
C VAL A 112 30.31 1.69 -15.09
N ASP A 113 30.74 2.06 -13.88
CA ASP A 113 32.09 1.75 -13.38
C ASP A 113 32.30 0.22 -13.37
N VAL A 114 33.46 -0.22 -13.85
CA VAL A 114 33.82 -1.64 -13.99
C VAL A 114 33.78 -2.40 -12.66
N ARG A 115 33.92 -1.72 -11.52
CA ARG A 115 33.87 -2.30 -10.17
C ARG A 115 32.46 -2.40 -9.60
N LEU A 116 31.48 -1.70 -10.18
CA LEU A 116 30.11 -1.66 -9.67
C LEU A 116 29.44 -3.04 -9.63
N PRO A 117 29.56 -3.93 -10.64
CA PRO A 117 28.95 -5.25 -10.59
C PRO A 117 29.36 -6.04 -9.35
N GLU A 118 30.66 -6.07 -9.04
CA GLU A 118 31.19 -6.80 -7.88
C GLU A 118 30.72 -6.20 -6.55
N ALA A 119 30.62 -4.86 -6.46
CA ALA A 119 30.23 -4.16 -5.25
C ALA A 119 28.71 -4.12 -5.00
N LEU A 120 27.88 -4.26 -6.03
CA LEU A 120 26.42 -4.06 -5.95
C LEU A 120 25.62 -5.34 -6.18
N ASP A 121 25.93 -6.08 -7.25
CA ASP A 121 25.05 -7.13 -7.75
C ASP A 121 24.80 -8.26 -6.73
N PRO A 122 25.79 -8.75 -5.96
CA PRO A 122 25.55 -9.77 -4.93
C PRO A 122 24.54 -9.32 -3.87
N HIS A 123 24.54 -8.03 -3.51
CA HIS A 123 23.60 -7.49 -2.52
C HIS A 123 22.20 -7.34 -3.11
N ILE A 124 22.09 -6.86 -4.36
CA ILE A 124 20.81 -6.76 -5.06
C ILE A 124 20.19 -8.14 -5.29
N GLU A 125 20.98 -9.13 -5.69
CA GLU A 125 20.52 -10.52 -5.83
C GLU A 125 20.00 -11.06 -4.50
N ARG A 126 20.75 -10.84 -3.40
CA ARG A 126 20.30 -11.28 -2.09
C ARG A 126 18.99 -10.62 -1.64
N LEU A 127 18.83 -9.33 -1.87
CA LEU A 127 17.59 -8.60 -1.56
C LEU A 127 16.42 -9.09 -2.41
N ALA A 128 16.66 -9.36 -3.69
CA ALA A 128 15.66 -9.91 -4.60
C ALA A 128 15.18 -11.30 -4.13
N ASP A 129 16.11 -12.19 -3.76
CA ASP A 129 15.77 -13.51 -3.23
C ASP A 129 14.94 -13.43 -1.94
N LEU A 130 15.29 -12.49 -1.04
CA LEU A 130 14.53 -12.26 0.18
C LEU A 130 13.11 -11.75 -0.12
N ALA A 131 12.95 -10.81 -1.04
CA ALA A 131 11.63 -10.30 -1.44
C ALA A 131 10.72 -11.43 -1.94
N LEU A 132 11.23 -12.32 -2.80
CA LEU A 132 10.48 -13.49 -3.26
C LEU A 132 10.20 -14.49 -2.14
N ALA A 133 11.18 -14.77 -1.29
CA ALA A 133 11.02 -15.70 -0.18
C ALA A 133 9.90 -15.25 0.78
N ILE A 134 9.86 -13.95 1.12
CA ILE A 134 8.82 -13.34 1.95
C ILE A 134 7.47 -13.39 1.23
N ALA A 135 7.40 -12.96 -0.04
CA ALA A 135 6.15 -13.01 -0.83
C ALA A 135 5.58 -14.44 -0.92
N SER A 136 6.44 -15.45 -0.99
CA SER A 136 6.03 -16.87 -1.04
C SER A 136 5.41 -17.39 0.26
N GLN A 137 5.64 -16.73 1.40
CA GLN A 137 4.98 -17.09 2.66
C GLN A 137 3.49 -16.73 2.60
N PHE A 138 3.18 -15.57 2.02
CA PHE A 138 1.81 -15.08 1.89
C PHE A 138 0.98 -15.83 0.85
N LYS A 139 1.61 -16.36 -0.21
CA LYS A 139 0.94 -17.21 -1.22
C LYS A 139 0.54 -18.60 -0.71
N ARG A 140 1.14 -19.07 0.40
CA ARG A 140 0.85 -20.41 0.96
C ARG A 140 -0.30 -20.40 1.97
N SER A 141 -0.63 -19.26 2.57
CA SER A 141 -1.75 -19.14 3.51
C SER A 141 -3.13 -19.13 2.86
N THR A 142 -3.23 -18.92 1.53
CA THR A 142 -4.52 -18.89 0.82
C THR A 142 -4.97 -20.27 0.30
N ALA A 143 -4.33 -21.37 0.74
CA ALA A 143 -4.65 -22.74 0.34
C ALA A 143 -5.30 -23.58 1.45
N GLY A 144 -5.83 -22.94 2.51
CA GLY A 144 -6.50 -23.58 3.64
C GLY A 144 -7.96 -23.17 3.74
#